data_AF-A0A150NGA0-F1
#
_entry.id   AF-A0A150NGA0-F1
#
_cell.length_a   1.000
_cell.length_b   1.000
_cell.length_c   1.000
_cell.angle_alpha   90.00
_cell.angle_beta   90.00
_cell.angle_gamma   90.00
#
_symmetry.space_group_name_H-M   'P 1'
#
loop_
_entity.id
_entity.type
_entity.pdbx_description
1 polymer ?
#
loop_
_entity_poly.entity_id
_entity_poly.type
_entity_poly.pdbx_seq_one_letter_code
_entity_poly.pdbx_strand_id
1 'polypeptide(L)'
;MIAQEIIRINPTLVNRLILAGTGPRGGKEVDKVTGKTFSFMFKAGLERIDPKRYIFYNHDEQGKIEALKVLGRMGMRTEEFADKDMNVSGFLTQLKAIKRWGKDSQDDLKFITQATLIVNGDKDMQVPTENSYDMHAKIENSKLIIYPNAGHGSIFQYADEFSTELIAFLED
;
A
#
# COMPACT_ATOMS: atom_id res chain seq x y z
N MET A 1 2.23 -1.54 8.43
CA MET A 1 2.70 -0.66 9.52
C MET A 1 1.79 -0.71 10.74
N ILE A 2 0.57 -0.16 10.69
CA ILE A 2 -0.32 -0.09 11.88
C ILE A 2 -0.88 -1.47 12.28
N ALA A 3 -1.40 -2.24 11.31
CA ALA A 3 -2.01 -3.53 11.60
C ALA A 3 -1.04 -4.53 12.28
N GLN A 4 0.23 -4.50 11.89
CA GLN A 4 1.30 -5.29 12.52
C GLN A 4 1.49 -4.88 13.99
N GLU A 5 1.48 -3.58 14.30
CA GLU A 5 1.60 -3.11 15.68
C GLU A 5 0.36 -3.43 16.52
N ILE A 6 -0.85 -3.43 15.94
CA ILE A 6 -2.06 -3.88 16.64
C ILE A 6 -1.90 -5.35 17.07
N ILE A 7 -1.43 -6.23 16.17
CA ILE A 7 -1.18 -7.63 16.49
C ILE A 7 -0.11 -7.78 17.56
N ARG A 8 0.96 -6.99 17.49
CA ARG A 8 2.03 -6.99 18.50
C ARG A 8 1.51 -6.62 19.89
N ILE A 9 0.60 -5.65 19.98
CA ILE A 9 0.05 -5.16 21.24
C ILE A 9 -1.01 -6.13 21.78
N ASN A 10 -1.94 -6.56 20.92
CA ASN A 10 -3.00 -7.49 21.30
C ASN A 10 -3.43 -8.35 20.11
N PRO A 11 -2.86 -9.56 19.95
CA PRO A 11 -3.14 -10.42 18.80
C PRO A 11 -4.58 -10.96 18.78
N THR A 12 -5.29 -10.94 19.92
CA THR A 12 -6.65 -11.47 20.01
C THR A 12 -7.71 -10.56 19.37
N LEU A 13 -7.36 -9.30 19.06
CA LEU A 13 -8.25 -8.37 18.36
C LEU A 13 -8.31 -8.63 16.85
N VAL A 14 -7.39 -9.43 16.31
CA VAL A 14 -7.28 -9.67 14.86
C VAL A 14 -7.50 -11.15 14.59
N ASN A 15 -8.56 -11.47 13.86
CA ASN A 15 -8.83 -12.82 13.38
C ASN A 15 -8.02 -13.14 12.10
N ARG A 16 -8.04 -12.22 11.13
CA ARG A 16 -7.31 -12.30 9.85
C ARG A 16 -6.63 -10.97 9.55
N LEU A 17 -5.44 -11.05 8.97
CA LEU A 17 -4.63 -9.89 8.62
C LEU A 17 -4.56 -9.72 7.10
N ILE A 18 -4.72 -8.48 6.62
CA ILE A 18 -4.48 -8.11 5.22
C ILE A 18 -3.42 -7.02 5.19
N LEU A 19 -2.36 -7.24 4.39
CA LEU A 19 -1.24 -6.33 4.20
C LEU A 19 -1.16 -5.95 2.72
N ALA A 20 -1.74 -4.81 2.35
CA ALA A 20 -1.77 -4.31 0.97
C ALA A 20 -0.77 -3.15 0.78
N GLY A 21 0.11 -3.26 -0.22
CA GLY A 21 1.05 -2.19 -0.59
C GLY A 21 1.90 -1.67 0.57
N THR A 22 2.25 -2.55 1.53
CA THR A 22 2.92 -2.17 2.77
C THR A 22 4.21 -2.95 2.97
N GLY A 23 5.00 -2.54 3.96
CA GLY A 23 6.29 -3.15 4.28
C GLY A 23 6.52 -3.30 5.79
N PRO A 24 7.46 -4.16 6.19
CA PRO A 24 7.80 -4.38 7.59
C PRO A 24 8.59 -3.20 8.14
N ARG A 25 8.75 -3.16 9.46
CA ARG A 25 9.66 -2.22 10.12
C ARG A 25 11.07 -2.44 9.57
N GLY A 26 11.81 -1.36 9.31
CA GLY A 26 13.13 -1.46 8.65
C GLY A 26 13.09 -2.04 7.23
N GLY A 27 11.93 -2.07 6.58
CA GLY A 27 11.75 -2.59 5.24
C GLY A 27 12.57 -1.82 4.19
N LYS A 28 12.95 -2.51 3.12
CA LYS A 28 13.72 -1.98 2.00
C LYS A 28 13.08 -0.69 1.47
N GLU A 29 13.83 0.40 1.58
CA GLU A 29 13.48 1.74 1.10
C GLU A 29 12.17 2.35 1.65
N VAL A 30 11.60 1.79 2.72
CA VAL A 30 10.40 2.38 3.34
C VAL A 30 10.71 3.79 3.88
N ASP A 31 11.95 4.03 4.33
CA ASP A 31 12.41 5.35 4.76
C ASP A 31 12.52 6.39 3.62
N LYS A 32 12.59 5.91 2.37
CA LYS A 32 12.70 6.75 1.16
C LYS A 32 11.35 7.19 0.59
N VAL A 33 10.23 6.61 1.05
CA VAL A 33 8.86 6.92 0.57
C VAL A 33 8.59 8.42 0.55
N THR A 34 9.02 9.16 1.59
CA THR A 34 8.88 10.62 1.63
C THR A 34 9.51 11.31 0.43
N GLY A 35 10.76 10.98 0.11
CA GLY A 35 11.48 11.59 -1.02
C GLY A 35 10.84 11.24 -2.36
N LYS A 36 10.47 9.96 -2.53
CA LYS A 36 9.77 9.48 -3.73
C LYS A 36 8.44 10.21 -3.94
N THR A 37 7.64 10.34 -2.89
CA THR A 37 6.35 11.05 -2.92
C THR A 37 6.49 12.49 -3.40
N PHE A 38 7.39 13.27 -2.81
CA PHE A 38 7.60 14.67 -3.24
C PHE A 38 8.14 14.76 -4.67
N SER A 39 9.04 13.87 -5.07
CA SER A 39 9.54 13.82 -6.46
C SER A 39 8.40 13.53 -7.45
N PHE A 40 7.49 12.62 -7.12
CA PHE A 40 6.35 12.26 -7.97
C PHE A 40 5.30 13.37 -8.02
N MET A 41 5.05 14.06 -6.90
CA MET A 41 4.21 15.26 -6.87
C MET A 41 4.79 16.37 -7.74
N PHE A 42 6.10 16.60 -7.69
CA PHE A 42 6.76 17.60 -8.52
C PHE A 42 6.62 17.26 -10.02
N LYS A 43 6.85 16.00 -10.40
CA LYS A 43 6.62 15.53 -11.78
C LYS A 43 5.18 15.74 -12.23
N ALA A 44 4.20 15.38 -11.40
CA ALA A 44 2.79 15.60 -11.70
C ALA A 44 2.45 17.08 -11.87
N GLY A 45 3.08 17.96 -11.07
CA GLY A 45 2.93 19.42 -11.17
C GLY A 45 3.45 19.99 -12.48
N LEU A 46 4.60 19.50 -12.99
CA LEU A 46 5.12 19.89 -14.30
C LEU A 46 4.15 19.53 -15.43
N GLU A 47 3.46 18.41 -15.30
CA GLU A 47 2.48 17.92 -16.28
C GLU A 47 1.04 18.39 -16.02
N ARG A 48 0.81 19.11 -14.91
CA ARG A 48 -0.50 19.62 -14.46
C ARG A 48 -1.58 18.52 -14.35
N ILE A 49 -1.21 17.37 -13.80
CA ILE A 49 -2.12 16.24 -13.55
C ILE A 49 -2.17 15.86 -12.07
N ASP A 50 -3.16 15.05 -11.67
CA ASP A 50 -3.29 14.58 -10.29
C ASP A 50 -2.04 13.77 -9.86
N PRO A 51 -1.39 14.08 -8.72
CA PRO A 51 -0.19 13.39 -8.27
C PRO A 51 -0.38 11.89 -8.04
N LYS A 52 -1.61 11.42 -7.79
CA LYS A 52 -1.94 9.99 -7.67
C LYS A 52 -1.51 9.20 -8.91
N ARG A 53 -1.49 9.84 -10.09
CA ARG A 53 -0.96 9.25 -11.34
C ARG A 53 0.45 8.69 -11.18
N TYR A 54 1.34 9.41 -10.51
CA TYR A 54 2.74 9.01 -10.36
C TYR A 54 3.05 8.37 -9.02
N ILE A 55 2.21 8.61 -8.00
CA ILE A 55 2.33 7.99 -6.69
C ILE A 55 1.89 6.51 -6.74
N PHE A 56 0.82 6.19 -7.48
CA PHE A 56 0.17 4.88 -7.41
C PHE A 56 0.33 4.00 -8.64
N TYR A 57 0.66 4.56 -9.81
CA TYR A 57 0.67 3.82 -11.07
C TYR A 57 2.02 3.93 -11.79
N ASN A 58 2.28 2.97 -12.68
CA ASN A 58 3.52 2.90 -13.44
C ASN A 58 3.77 4.17 -14.25
N HIS A 59 5.04 4.56 -14.41
CA HIS A 59 5.42 5.76 -15.16
C HIS A 59 5.50 5.49 -16.67
N ASP A 60 4.48 4.81 -17.21
CA ASP A 60 4.31 4.45 -18.63
C ASP A 60 2.87 4.76 -19.11
N GLU A 61 2.57 4.52 -20.39
CA GLU A 61 1.24 4.77 -20.95
C GLU A 61 0.16 3.89 -20.32
N GLN A 62 0.47 2.63 -19.97
CA GLN A 62 -0.49 1.75 -19.32
C GLN A 62 -0.89 2.30 -17.94
N GLY A 63 0.09 2.73 -17.14
CA GLY A 63 -0.17 3.35 -15.83
C GLY A 63 -0.97 4.65 -15.94
N LYS A 64 -0.88 5.37 -17.06
CA LYS A 64 -1.75 6.52 -17.34
C LYS A 64 -3.20 6.10 -17.56
N ILE A 65 -3.42 5.07 -18.37
CA ILE A 65 -4.76 4.54 -18.64
C ILE A 65 -5.40 4.05 -17.34
N GLU A 66 -4.66 3.29 -16.52
CA GLU A 66 -5.17 2.76 -15.25
C GLU A 66 -5.43 3.87 -14.23
N ALA A 67 -4.55 4.86 -14.13
CA ALA A 67 -4.79 6.03 -13.28
C ALA A 67 -6.10 6.74 -13.67
N LEU A 68 -6.34 6.98 -14.96
CA LEU A 68 -7.57 7.64 -15.43
C LEU A 68 -8.82 6.83 -15.10
N LYS A 69 -8.79 5.50 -15.28
CA LYS A 69 -9.90 4.62 -14.89
C LYS A 69 -10.21 4.71 -13.40
N VAL A 70 -9.19 4.58 -12.54
CA VAL A 70 -9.38 4.58 -11.09
C VAL A 70 -9.82 5.96 -10.59
N LEU A 71 -9.13 7.02 -11.01
CA LEU A 71 -9.48 8.39 -10.60
C LEU A 71 -10.86 8.79 -11.11
N GLY A 72 -11.24 8.34 -12.31
CA GLY A 72 -12.60 8.46 -12.83
C GLY A 72 -13.62 7.81 -11.89
N ARG A 73 -13.38 6.55 -11.48
CA ARG A 73 -14.26 5.86 -10.52
C ARG A 73 -14.36 6.59 -9.17
N MET A 74 -13.23 7.08 -8.65
CA MET A 74 -13.19 7.86 -7.41
C MET A 74 -14.01 9.15 -7.52
N GLY A 75 -13.98 9.82 -8.67
CA GLY A 75 -14.73 11.05 -8.93
C GLY A 75 -16.26 10.86 -9.07
N MET A 76 -16.76 9.63 -9.17
CA MET A 76 -18.21 9.35 -9.21
C MET A 76 -18.84 9.33 -7.81
N ARG A 77 -18.05 9.45 -6.74
CA ARG A 77 -18.55 9.38 -5.37
C ARG A 77 -19.38 10.64 -5.04
N THR A 78 -20.58 10.45 -4.49
CA THR A 78 -21.43 11.57 -4.05
C THR A 78 -20.88 12.22 -2.78
N GLU A 79 -21.27 13.46 -2.51
CA GLU A 79 -20.84 14.20 -1.31
C GLU A 79 -21.15 13.47 -0.01
N GLU A 80 -22.27 12.73 0.05
CA GLU A 80 -22.68 11.93 1.21
C GLU A 80 -21.63 10.88 1.61
N PHE A 81 -20.92 10.31 0.63
CA PHE A 81 -19.91 9.28 0.85
C PHE A 81 -18.47 9.80 0.70
N ALA A 82 -18.30 11.10 0.43
CA ALA A 82 -16.98 11.70 0.25
C ALA A 82 -16.18 11.70 1.56
N ASP A 83 -14.92 11.29 1.48
CA ASP A 83 -13.99 11.41 2.59
C ASP A 83 -13.65 12.89 2.82
N LYS A 84 -13.33 13.26 4.07
CA LYS A 84 -12.78 14.60 4.35
C LYS A 84 -11.42 14.76 3.67
N ASP A 85 -11.18 15.95 3.14
CA ASP A 85 -9.89 16.29 2.55
C ASP A 85 -8.73 16.10 3.53
N MET A 86 -7.63 15.57 3.01
CA MET A 86 -6.39 15.43 3.77
C MET A 86 -5.82 16.82 4.09
N ASN A 87 -5.63 17.10 5.37
CA ASN A 87 -4.93 18.31 5.79
C ASN A 87 -3.40 18.15 5.66
N VAL A 88 -2.71 19.24 5.36
CA VAL A 88 -1.26 19.23 5.08
C VAL A 88 -0.43 18.76 6.28
N SER A 89 -0.79 19.17 7.51
CA SER A 89 -0.05 18.77 8.71
C SER A 89 -0.19 17.26 8.97
N GLY A 90 -1.35 16.68 8.71
CA GLY A 90 -1.65 15.26 8.79
C GLY A 90 -0.84 14.47 7.76
N PHE A 91 -0.82 14.93 6.51
CA PHE A 91 0.01 14.34 5.46
C PHE A 91 1.50 14.31 5.85
N LEU A 92 2.04 15.45 6.31
CA LEU A 92 3.45 15.52 6.75
C LEU A 92 3.73 14.64 7.98
N THR A 93 2.76 14.51 8.89
CA THR A 93 2.86 13.63 10.06
C THR A 93 2.94 12.17 9.66
N GLN A 94 2.11 11.74 8.69
CA GLN A 94 2.16 10.38 8.15
C GLN A 94 3.51 10.10 7.48
N LEU A 95 4.03 11.02 6.65
CA LEU A 95 5.34 10.86 6.01
C LEU A 95 6.48 10.76 7.04
N LYS A 96 6.42 11.54 8.12
CA LYS A 96 7.38 11.45 9.23
C LYS A 96 7.32 10.09 9.92
N ALA A 97 6.11 9.55 10.14
CA ALA A 97 5.92 8.23 10.74
C ALA A 97 6.47 7.12 9.84
N ILE A 98 6.19 7.16 8.52
CA ILE A 98 6.73 6.21 7.53
C ILE A 98 8.25 6.24 7.52
N LYS A 99 8.85 7.44 7.51
CA LYS A 99 10.31 7.60 7.54
C LYS A 99 10.94 7.02 8.80
N ARG A 100 10.29 7.19 9.96
CA ARG A 100 10.75 6.56 11.21
C ARG A 100 10.63 5.04 11.13
N TRP A 101 9.49 4.53 10.69
CA TRP A 101 9.24 3.09 10.53
C TRP A 101 10.28 2.39 9.66
N GLY A 102 10.65 3.01 8.53
CA GLY A 102 11.68 2.46 7.64
C GLY A 102 13.11 2.55 8.18
N LYS A 103 13.38 3.40 9.20
CA LYS A 103 14.70 3.54 9.83
C LYS A 103 14.91 2.66 11.06
N ASP A 104 13.82 2.15 11.63
CA ASP A 104 13.90 1.23 12.76
C ASP A 104 14.55 -0.11 12.33
N SER A 105 14.99 -0.90 13.32
CA SER A 105 15.50 -2.25 13.09
C SER A 105 14.45 -3.14 12.44
N GLN A 106 14.90 -4.04 11.57
CA GLN A 106 14.00 -5.00 10.93
C GLN A 106 13.32 -5.90 11.94
N ASP A 107 12.03 -6.14 11.66
CA ASP A 107 11.20 -7.06 12.42
C ASP A 107 11.39 -8.50 11.92
N ASP A 108 11.28 -9.46 12.84
CA ASP A 108 11.25 -10.89 12.48
C ASP A 108 9.85 -11.36 12.08
N LEU A 109 8.81 -10.58 12.39
CA LEU A 109 7.39 -10.82 12.11
C LEU A 109 6.81 -12.14 12.64
N LYS A 110 7.57 -12.92 13.42
CA LYS A 110 7.16 -14.25 13.91
C LYS A 110 6.02 -14.19 14.92
N PHE A 111 5.82 -13.01 15.52
CA PHE A 111 4.70 -12.75 16.43
C PHE A 111 3.34 -12.69 15.70
N ILE A 112 3.32 -12.58 14.37
CA ILE A 112 2.10 -12.62 13.57
C ILE A 112 1.76 -14.09 13.30
N THR A 113 0.76 -14.60 14.02
CA THR A 113 0.30 -15.99 13.88
C THR A 113 -1.03 -16.11 13.13
N GLN A 114 -1.72 -14.99 12.91
CA GLN A 114 -2.99 -14.93 12.18
C GLN A 114 -2.79 -15.34 10.71
N ALA A 115 -3.83 -15.95 10.14
CA ALA A 115 -3.91 -16.08 8.69
C ALA A 115 -3.73 -14.69 8.06
N THR A 116 -2.81 -14.58 7.10
CA THR A 116 -2.39 -13.31 6.54
C THR A 116 -2.46 -13.33 5.02
N LEU A 117 -3.12 -12.33 4.42
CA LEU A 117 -3.08 -12.08 2.99
C LEU A 117 -2.17 -10.88 2.71
N ILE A 118 -1.11 -11.09 1.93
CA ILE A 118 -0.19 -10.04 1.49
C ILE A 118 -0.46 -9.77 0.01
N VAL A 119 -0.73 -8.52 -0.35
CA VAL A 119 -0.97 -8.12 -1.73
C VAL A 119 -0.13 -6.92 -2.14
N ASN A 120 0.43 -6.94 -3.35
CA ASN A 120 1.14 -5.79 -3.89
C ASN A 120 1.18 -5.80 -5.43
N GLY A 121 1.65 -4.72 -6.05
CA GLY A 121 2.02 -4.69 -7.46
C GLY A 121 3.48 -5.07 -7.69
N ASP A 122 3.81 -5.62 -8.85
CA ASP A 122 5.18 -5.99 -9.25
C ASP A 122 6.11 -4.79 -9.51
N LYS A 123 5.53 -3.59 -9.67
CA LYS A 123 6.21 -2.33 -10.00
C LYS A 123 5.90 -1.25 -8.96
N ASP A 124 5.65 -1.63 -7.70
CA ASP A 124 5.45 -0.67 -6.62
C ASP A 124 6.74 0.14 -6.36
N MET A 125 6.71 1.39 -6.82
CA MET A 125 7.81 2.33 -6.63
C MET A 125 7.83 2.97 -5.24
N GLN A 126 6.70 3.04 -4.53
CA GLN A 126 6.62 3.63 -3.19
C GLN A 126 7.20 2.66 -2.16
N VAL A 127 6.61 1.47 -2.08
CA VAL A 127 6.99 0.41 -1.14
C VAL A 127 7.42 -0.80 -1.97
N PRO A 128 8.74 -0.99 -2.21
CA PRO A 128 9.24 -2.02 -3.13
C PRO A 128 8.66 -3.40 -2.83
N THR A 129 8.26 -4.12 -3.88
CA THR A 129 7.62 -5.44 -3.84
C THR A 129 8.44 -6.48 -3.07
N GLU A 130 9.76 -6.30 -2.98
CA GLU A 130 10.67 -7.11 -2.16
C GLU A 130 10.26 -7.14 -0.68
N ASN A 131 9.64 -6.08 -0.18
CA ASN A 131 9.09 -6.08 1.18
C ASN A 131 7.95 -7.08 1.34
N SER A 132 7.14 -7.30 0.29
CA SER A 132 6.06 -8.28 0.31
C SER A 132 6.60 -9.71 0.33
N TYR A 133 7.67 -9.98 -0.43
CA TYR A 133 8.38 -11.27 -0.38
C TYR A 133 9.05 -11.51 0.99
N ASP A 134 9.70 -10.48 1.56
CA ASP A 134 10.32 -10.57 2.89
C ASP A 134 9.28 -10.88 3.99
N MET A 135 8.13 -10.19 3.96
CA MET A 135 7.04 -10.46 4.90
C MET A 135 6.48 -11.88 4.72
N HIS A 136 6.28 -12.34 3.48
CA HIS A 136 5.77 -13.68 3.20
C HIS A 136 6.71 -14.78 3.70
N ALA A 137 8.03 -14.58 3.56
CA ALA A 137 9.03 -15.52 4.05
C ALA A 137 9.08 -15.61 5.60
N LYS A 138 8.63 -14.57 6.30
CA LYS A 138 8.70 -14.45 7.77
C LYS A 138 7.39 -14.78 8.48
N ILE A 139 6.24 -14.56 7.84
CA ILE A 139 4.92 -14.82 8.39
C ILE A 139 4.48 -16.22 7.95
N GLU A 140 4.49 -17.19 8.87
CA GLU A 140 4.25 -18.61 8.58
C GLU A 140 2.90 -18.87 7.90
N ASN A 141 1.82 -18.24 8.37
CA ASN A 141 0.46 -18.45 7.86
C ASN A 141 0.05 -17.40 6.81
N SER A 142 0.96 -17.07 5.88
CA SER A 142 0.70 -16.04 4.86
C SER A 142 0.46 -16.60 3.46
N LYS A 143 -0.45 -15.94 2.73
CA LYS A 143 -0.64 -16.05 1.28
C LYS A 143 -0.11 -14.77 0.62
N LEU A 144 0.48 -14.86 -0.56
CA LEU A 144 1.03 -13.73 -1.30
C LEU A 144 0.43 -13.63 -2.70
N ILE A 145 -0.04 -12.44 -3.07
CA ILE A 145 -0.54 -12.11 -4.41
C ILE A 145 0.22 -10.89 -4.93
N ILE A 146 0.85 -11.04 -6.09
CA ILE A 146 1.54 -9.95 -6.79
C ILE A 146 0.86 -9.70 -8.12
N TYR A 147 0.23 -8.52 -8.27
CA TYR A 147 -0.42 -8.15 -9.51
C TYR A 147 0.61 -7.71 -10.55
N PRO A 148 0.60 -8.29 -11.77
CA PRO A 148 1.55 -7.95 -12.81
C PRO A 148 1.26 -6.57 -13.39
N ASN A 149 2.30 -5.86 -13.82
CA ASN A 149 2.21 -4.51 -14.37
C ASN A 149 1.44 -3.52 -13.47
N ALA A 150 1.60 -3.62 -12.15
CA ALA A 150 0.87 -2.81 -11.18
C ALA A 150 1.82 -2.04 -10.26
N GLY A 151 1.47 -0.78 -9.97
CA GLY A 151 2.18 0.05 -9.02
C GLY A 151 1.66 -0.09 -7.59
N HIS A 152 1.92 0.92 -6.76
CA HIS A 152 1.47 0.99 -5.37
C HIS A 152 -0.06 0.94 -5.21
N GLY A 153 -0.81 1.41 -6.22
CA GLY A 153 -2.27 1.37 -6.24
C GLY A 153 -2.85 0.06 -6.78
N SER A 154 -2.13 -1.06 -6.68
CA SER A 154 -2.47 -2.33 -7.33
C SER A 154 -3.89 -2.82 -7.00
N ILE A 155 -4.32 -2.74 -5.74
CA ILE A 155 -5.67 -3.15 -5.31
C ILE A 155 -6.79 -2.30 -5.92
N PHE A 156 -6.48 -1.07 -6.36
CA PHE A 156 -7.45 -0.23 -7.06
C PHE A 156 -7.41 -0.46 -8.56
N GLN A 157 -6.23 -0.80 -9.10
CA GLN A 157 -6.05 -1.18 -10.50
C GLN A 157 -6.78 -2.51 -10.80
N TYR A 158 -6.65 -3.49 -9.91
CA TYR A 158 -7.26 -4.83 -9.98
C TYR A 158 -8.39 -4.99 -8.95
N ALA A 159 -9.33 -4.04 -8.93
CA ALA A 159 -10.32 -3.95 -7.86
C ALA A 159 -11.28 -5.15 -7.80
N ASP A 160 -11.69 -5.69 -8.94
CA ASP A 160 -12.63 -6.81 -9.01
C ASP A 160 -11.95 -8.12 -8.61
N GLU A 161 -10.73 -8.34 -9.09
CA GLU A 161 -9.89 -9.49 -8.72
C GLU A 161 -9.54 -9.45 -7.23
N PHE A 162 -9.04 -8.31 -6.75
CA PHE A 162 -8.71 -8.14 -5.33
C PHE A 162 -9.92 -8.35 -4.43
N SER A 163 -11.10 -7.85 -4.81
CA SER A 163 -12.31 -8.04 -4.01
C SER A 163 -12.71 -9.52 -3.92
N THR A 164 -12.57 -10.26 -5.02
CA THR A 164 -12.86 -11.70 -5.06
C THR A 164 -11.89 -12.48 -4.16
N GLU A 165 -10.59 -12.21 -4.28
CA GLU A 165 -9.53 -12.85 -3.48
C GLU A 165 -9.64 -12.50 -2.00
N LEU A 166 -10.00 -11.24 -1.69
CA LEU A 166 -10.24 -10.76 -0.33
C LEU A 166 -11.41 -11.49 0.32
N ILE A 167 -12.55 -11.60 -0.37
CA ILE A 167 -13.74 -12.28 0.17
C ILE A 167 -13.42 -13.76 0.43
N ALA A 168 -12.82 -14.45 -0.55
CA ALA A 168 -12.42 -15.84 -0.38
C ALA A 168 -11.48 -16.03 0.83
N PHE A 169 -10.50 -15.16 1.00
CA PHE A 169 -9.60 -15.21 2.16
C PHE A 169 -10.29 -14.96 3.50
N LEU A 170 -11.31 -14.09 3.53
CA LEU A 170 -12.09 -13.82 4.74
C LEU A 170 -13.04 -14.96 5.12
N GLU A 171 -13.49 -15.74 4.13
CA GLU A 171 -14.43 -16.86 4.28
C GLU A 171 -13.76 -18.22 4.57
N ASP A 172 -12.48 -18.40 4.21
CA ASP A 172 -11.67 -19.63 4.39
C ASP A 172 -11.55 -20.12 5.86
#